data_AF-A0A7S1R883-F1
#
_entry.id   AF-A0A7S1R883-F1
#
_cell.length_a   1.000
_cell.length_b   1.000
_cell.length_c   1.000
_cell.angle_alpha   90.00
_cell.angle_beta   90.00
_cell.angle_gamma   90.00
#
_symmetry.space_group_name_H-M   'P 1'
#
loop_
_entity.id
_entity.type
_entity.pdbx_description
1 polymer ?
#
loop_
_entity_poly.entity_id
_entity_poly.type
_entity_poly.pdbx_seq_one_letter_code
_entity_poly.pdbx_strand_id
1 'polypeptide(L)'
;AFLTPLKLAELPLANLTVSRPRKLGPRRASILLTADSVAVYAALESEELVGRFSPNGLLLLPGEPVEIEFLGRSDFDLDKWARGLRARSLRDTYREAPKPEEAHVLLGRG
;
A
#
# COMPACT_ATOMS: atom_id res chain seq x y z
N ALA A 1 -10.40 -2.06 -18.04
CA ALA A 1 -9.48 -3.04 -18.66
C ALA A 1 -8.21 -2.31 -19.10
N PHE A 2 -7.04 -2.94 -19.00
CA PHE A 2 -5.77 -2.35 -19.48
C PHE A 2 -5.56 -2.65 -20.96
N LEU A 3 -4.90 -1.74 -21.68
CA LEU A 3 -4.67 -1.85 -23.13
C LEU A 3 -3.41 -2.63 -23.51
N THR A 4 -2.57 -2.98 -22.52
CA THR A 4 -1.35 -3.77 -22.68
C THR A 4 -1.13 -4.63 -21.43
N PRO A 5 -0.43 -5.78 -21.51
CA PRO A 5 -0.03 -6.52 -20.33
C PRO A 5 0.79 -5.65 -19.36
N LEU A 6 0.46 -5.71 -18.06
CA LEU A 6 1.06 -4.82 -17.05
C LEU A 6 2.59 -4.95 -16.92
N LYS A 7 3.16 -6.12 -17.25
CA LYS A 7 4.62 -6.33 -17.31
C LYS A 7 5.32 -5.53 -18.41
N LEU A 8 4.58 -5.06 -19.42
CA LEU A 8 5.06 -4.22 -20.52
C LEU A 8 4.58 -2.77 -20.37
N ALA A 9 3.78 -2.46 -19.35
CA ALA A 9 3.25 -1.14 -19.14
C ALA A 9 4.26 -0.25 -18.41
N GLU A 10 4.41 0.98 -18.88
CA GLU A 10 5.15 2.04 -18.17
C GLU A 10 4.26 2.62 -17.06
N LEU A 11 4.19 1.91 -15.93
CA LEU A 11 3.43 2.38 -14.78
C LEU A 11 4.23 3.40 -13.96
N PRO A 12 3.59 4.50 -13.52
CA PRO A 12 4.25 5.47 -12.64
C PRO A 12 4.61 4.82 -11.31
N LEU A 13 5.63 5.38 -10.65
CA LEU A 13 5.90 5.06 -9.25
C LEU A 13 4.87 5.81 -8.41
N ALA A 14 4.03 5.07 -7.68
CA ALA A 14 3.00 5.66 -6.83
C ALA A 14 3.43 5.62 -5.36
N ASN A 15 3.36 6.77 -4.70
CA ASN A 15 3.49 6.85 -3.24
C ASN A 15 2.12 6.67 -2.61
N LEU A 16 1.92 5.53 -1.94
CA LEU A 16 0.70 5.23 -1.20
C LEU A 16 0.74 5.89 0.17
N THR A 17 -0.33 6.59 0.51
CA THR A 17 -0.55 7.19 1.84
C THR A 17 -1.69 6.47 2.54
N VAL A 18 -1.44 6.03 3.77
CA VAL A 18 -2.42 5.35 4.62
C VAL A 18 -2.83 6.31 5.74
N SER A 19 -4.12 6.58 5.89
CA SER A 19 -4.61 7.42 6.99
C SER A 19 -4.45 6.70 8.34
N ARG A 20 -4.58 7.48 9.43
CA ARG A 20 -4.79 6.87 10.74
C ARG A 20 -6.05 5.99 10.69
N PRO A 21 -6.00 4.72 11.14
CA PRO A 21 -7.19 3.88 11.18
C PRO A 21 -8.23 4.37 12.19
N ARG A 22 -9.50 4.09 11.91
CA ARG A 22 -10.62 4.34 12.82
C ARG A 22 -11.22 3.01 13.28
N LYS A 23 -11.36 2.80 14.59
CA LYS A 23 -12.06 1.62 15.13
C LYS A 23 -13.55 1.73 14.82
N LEU A 24 -14.13 0.67 14.26
CA LEU A 24 -15.57 0.54 13.99
C LEU A 24 -16.25 -0.50 14.90
N GLY A 25 -15.46 -1.34 15.57
CA GLY A 25 -15.91 -2.34 16.52
C GLY A 25 -14.75 -3.22 16.98
N PRO A 26 -14.96 -4.21 17.86
CA PRO A 26 -13.88 -5.01 18.46
C PRO A 26 -12.94 -5.64 17.42
N ARG A 27 -13.53 -6.08 16.30
CA ARG A 27 -12.84 -6.73 15.17
C ARG A 27 -12.88 -5.92 13.86
N ARG A 28 -13.31 -4.66 13.88
CA ARG A 28 -13.49 -3.85 12.67
C ARG A 28 -12.78 -2.52 12.76
N ALA A 29 -12.16 -2.11 11.67
CA ALA A 29 -11.61 -0.77 11.51
C ALA A 29 -11.79 -0.28 10.07
N SER A 30 -11.82 1.03 9.84
CA SER A 30 -11.70 1.62 8.51
C SER A 30 -10.45 2.49 8.38
N ILE A 31 -9.94 2.59 7.15
CA ILE A 31 -8.72 3.27 6.78
C ILE A 31 -8.93 3.91 5.41
N LEU A 32 -8.44 5.12 5.20
CA LEU A 32 -8.36 5.71 3.86
C LEU A 32 -7.00 5.38 3.24
N LEU A 33 -7.02 4.90 2.00
CA LEU A 33 -5.84 4.73 1.16
C LEU A 33 -5.90 5.77 0.03
N THR A 34 -4.80 6.48 -0.20
CA THR A 34 -4.66 7.48 -1.26
C THR A 34 -3.32 7.29 -1.98
N ALA A 35 -3.23 7.71 -3.24
CA ALA A 35 -1.99 7.71 -4.00
C ALA A 35 -1.76 9.08 -4.65
N ASP A 36 -0.49 9.44 -4.87
CA ASP A 36 -0.11 10.65 -5.63
C ASP A 36 -0.18 10.45 -7.15
N SER A 37 -0.13 9.21 -7.62
CA SER A 37 -0.27 8.81 -9.01
C SER A 37 -1.08 7.51 -9.13
N VAL A 38 -1.33 7.03 -10.34
CA VAL A 38 -2.13 5.81 -10.57
C VAL A 38 -1.41 4.60 -9.97
N ALA A 39 -2.02 3.94 -8.99
CA ALA A 39 -1.51 2.72 -8.39
C ALA A 39 -2.36 1.52 -8.82
N VAL A 40 -1.75 0.61 -9.59
CA VAL A 40 -2.40 -0.64 -10.01
C VAL A 40 -2.22 -1.70 -8.93
N TYR A 41 -3.30 -2.41 -8.61
CA TYR A 41 -3.34 -3.40 -7.53
C TYR A 41 -2.84 -2.86 -6.19
N ALA A 42 -3.25 -1.62 -5.86
CA ALA A 42 -3.04 -1.05 -4.55
C ALA A 42 -3.73 -1.91 -3.49
N ALA A 43 -2.98 -2.33 -2.47
CA ALA A 43 -3.44 -3.24 -1.45
C ALA A 43 -2.89 -2.87 -0.07
N LEU A 44 -3.68 -3.16 0.95
CA LEU A 44 -3.26 -3.16 2.35
C LEU A 44 -3.01 -4.58 2.83
N GLU A 45 -2.02 -4.70 3.69
CA GLU A 45 -1.60 -5.92 4.34
C GLU A 45 -1.36 -5.68 5.83
N SER A 46 -1.51 -6.76 6.60
CA SER A 46 -1.35 -6.77 8.05
C SER A 46 -0.45 -7.93 8.42
N GLU A 47 0.72 -7.65 8.99
CA GLU A 47 1.67 -8.69 9.40
C GLU A 47 1.25 -9.37 10.70
N GLU A 48 0.69 -8.62 11.64
CA GLU A 48 0.44 -9.10 13.00
C GLU A 48 -0.94 -9.74 13.18
N LEU A 49 -1.90 -9.39 12.33
CA LEU A 49 -3.30 -9.73 12.54
C LEU A 49 -3.93 -10.40 11.33
N VAL A 50 -4.50 -11.59 11.56
CA VAL A 50 -5.25 -12.34 10.55
C VAL A 50 -6.64 -11.73 10.37
N GLY A 51 -6.96 -11.38 9.13
CA GLY A 51 -8.24 -10.80 8.76
C GLY A 51 -8.37 -10.62 7.26
N ARG A 52 -9.29 -9.77 6.85
CA ARG A 52 -9.47 -9.37 5.44
C ARG A 52 -9.68 -7.87 5.32
N PHE A 53 -9.17 -7.31 4.23
CA PHE A 53 -9.44 -5.94 3.80
C PHE A 53 -10.51 -5.92 2.71
N SER A 54 -11.35 -4.89 2.66
CA SER A 54 -12.42 -4.74 1.69
C SER A 54 -12.73 -3.25 1.42
N PRO A 55 -12.60 -2.76 0.17
CA PRO A 55 -11.98 -3.42 -0.97
C PRO A 55 -10.46 -3.63 -0.78
N ASN A 56 -9.83 -4.50 -1.58
CA ASN A 56 -8.37 -4.66 -1.59
C ASN A 56 -7.90 -5.05 -3.00
N GLY A 57 -6.64 -4.76 -3.35
CA GLY A 57 -6.11 -5.04 -4.70
C GLY A 57 -6.80 -4.23 -5.79
N LEU A 58 -7.01 -2.93 -5.54
CA LEU A 58 -7.78 -2.04 -6.39
C LEU A 58 -6.91 -1.22 -7.36
N LEU A 59 -7.54 -0.63 -8.36
CA LEU A 59 -6.96 0.48 -9.11
C LEU A 59 -7.25 1.76 -8.32
N LEU A 60 -6.20 2.43 -7.85
CA LEU A 60 -6.32 3.68 -7.10
C LEU A 60 -5.89 4.85 -7.99
N LEU A 61 -6.78 5.84 -8.11
CA LEU A 61 -6.54 7.03 -8.92
C LEU A 61 -5.84 8.12 -8.10
N PRO A 62 -5.09 9.03 -8.76
CA PRO A 62 -4.35 10.09 -8.07
C PRO A 62 -5.27 10.98 -7.26
N GLY A 63 -4.94 11.19 -5.98
CA GLY A 63 -5.67 12.08 -5.08
C GLY A 63 -7.06 11.60 -4.68
N GLU A 64 -7.54 10.46 -5.17
CA GLU A 64 -8.84 9.90 -4.80
C GLU A 64 -8.71 8.97 -3.59
N PRO A 65 -9.18 9.38 -2.39
CA PRO A 65 -9.16 8.51 -1.23
C PRO A 65 -10.21 7.41 -1.36
N VAL A 66 -9.81 6.18 -1.08
CA VAL A 66 -10.73 5.04 -0.98
C VAL A 66 -10.76 4.55 0.46
N GLU A 67 -11.97 4.43 1.02
CA GLU A 67 -12.16 3.80 2.33
C GLU A 67 -12.07 2.28 2.22
N ILE A 68 -11.20 1.70 3.02
CA ILE A 68 -10.96 0.27 3.15
C ILE A 68 -11.36 -0.15 4.56
N GLU A 69 -12.25 -1.11 4.65
CA GLU A 69 -12.56 -1.77 5.91
C GLU A 69 -11.66 -2.98 6.14
N PHE A 70 -11.22 -3.15 7.38
CA PHE A 70 -10.58 -4.37 7.86
C PHE A 70 -11.52 -5.11 8.82
N LEU A 71 -11.64 -6.43 8.63
CA LEU A 71 -12.31 -7.35 9.54
C LEU A 71 -11.32 -8.41 10.04
N GLY A 72 -10.96 -8.32 11.31
CA GLY A 72 -10.13 -9.30 12.01
C GLY A 72 -10.90 -10.57 12.36
N ARG A 73 -10.18 -11.69 12.49
CA ARG A 73 -10.77 -12.95 13.02
C ARG A 73 -11.00 -12.90 14.53
N SER A 74 -10.21 -12.09 15.23
CA SER A 74 -10.28 -11.83 16.66
C SER A 74 -10.30 -10.33 16.95
N ASP A 75 -10.60 -9.98 18.20
CA ASP A 75 -10.46 -8.61 18.68
C ASP A 75 -8.98 -8.19 18.62
N PHE A 76 -8.75 -6.89 18.48
CA PHE A 76 -7.39 -6.36 18.33
C PHE A 76 -7.25 -4.93 18.86
N ASP A 77 -6.05 -4.59 19.31
CA ASP A 77 -5.64 -3.23 19.63
C ASP A 77 -5.37 -2.44 18.35
N LEU A 78 -6.01 -1.27 18.20
CA LEU A 78 -5.97 -0.49 16.96
C LEU A 78 -4.57 0.06 16.69
N ASP A 79 -3.91 0.61 17.71
CA ASP A 79 -2.63 1.28 17.55
C ASP A 79 -1.51 0.27 17.31
N LYS A 80 -1.56 -0.90 17.95
CA LYS A 80 -0.65 -2.00 17.67
C LYS A 80 -0.81 -2.51 16.24
N TRP A 81 -2.04 -2.81 15.83
CA TRP A 81 -2.31 -3.26 14.47
C TRP A 81 -1.89 -2.22 13.43
N ALA A 82 -2.13 -0.94 13.68
CA ALA A 82 -1.76 0.15 12.77
C ALA A 82 -0.25 0.21 12.47
N ARG A 83 0.61 -0.16 13.43
CA ARG A 83 2.07 -0.19 13.24
C ARG A 83 2.53 -1.31 12.31
N GLY A 84 1.74 -2.37 12.18
CA GLY A 84 2.03 -3.51 11.30
C GLY A 84 1.33 -3.42 9.93
N LEU A 85 0.70 -2.28 9.60
CA LEU A 85 0.08 -2.06 8.31
C LEU A 85 1.11 -1.74 7.23
N ARG A 86 0.97 -2.40 6.08
CA ARG A 86 1.76 -2.12 4.88
C ARG A 86 0.85 -1.84 3.71
N ALA A 87 1.17 -0.81 2.94
CA ALA A 87 0.55 -0.55 1.64
C ALA A 87 1.51 -0.96 0.54
N ARG A 88 1.00 -1.61 -0.50
CA ARG A 88 1.77 -2.02 -1.68
C ARG A 88 0.96 -1.81 -2.95
N SER A 89 1.65 -1.59 -4.06
CA SER A 89 1.11 -1.57 -5.40
C SER A 89 1.94 -2.50 -6.30
N LEU A 90 1.47 -2.73 -7.53
CA LEU A 90 2.17 -3.55 -8.50
C LEU A 90 3.60 -3.05 -8.77
N ARG A 91 3.81 -1.73 -8.92
CA ARG A 91 5.12 -1.16 -9.27
C ARG A 91 6.19 -1.38 -8.20
N ASP A 92 5.79 -1.60 -6.96
CA ASP A 92 6.70 -1.91 -5.85
C ASP A 92 7.36 -3.29 -5.98
N THR A 93 6.82 -4.18 -6.82
CA THR A 93 7.28 -5.59 -6.93
C THR A 93 8.42 -5.81 -7.92
N TYR A 94 8.73 -4.82 -8.77
CA TYR A 94 9.81 -4.89 -9.78
C TYR A 94 10.57 -3.57 -9.86
N ARG A 95 10.68 -2.86 -8.73
CA ARG A 95 11.66 -1.78 -8.58
C ARG A 95 13.02 -2.36 -8.95
N GLU A 96 13.66 -1.84 -10.00
CA GLU A 96 15.05 -2.17 -10.25
C GLU A 96 15.83 -1.82 -8.97
N ALA A 97 16.54 -2.79 -8.41
CA ALA A 97 17.54 -2.47 -7.39
C ALA A 97 18.50 -1.44 -8.01
N PRO A 98 18.91 -0.38 -7.28
CA PRO A 98 19.89 0.55 -7.81
C PRO A 98 21.10 -0.26 -8.28
N LYS A 99 21.54 0.02 -9.51
CA LYS A 99 22.73 -0.63 -10.06
C LYS A 99 23.91 -0.31 -9.12
N PRO A 100 24.80 -1.27 -8.82
CA PRO A 100 25.91 -1.07 -7.88
C PRO A 100 26.79 0.16 -8.16
N GLU A 101 26.81 0.64 -9.41
CA GLU A 101 27.60 1.78 -9.86
C GLU A 101 27.10 3.14 -9.33
N GLU A 102 25.82 3.27 -8.94
CA GLU A 102 25.27 4.51 -8.37
C GLU A 102 25.42 4.62 -6.84
N ALA A 103 25.76 3.51 -6.17
CA ALA A 103 25.96 3.49 -4.71
C ALA A 103 27.22 4.27 -4.26
N HIS A 104 28.20 4.44 -5.15
CA HIS A 104 29.44 5.16 -4.83
C HIS A 104 29.32 6.69 -4.87
N VAL A 105 28.26 7.26 -5.46
CA VAL A 105 28.10 8.72 -5.57
C VAL A 105 27.43 9.33 -4.33
N LEU A 106 26.68 8.54 -3.56
CA LEU A 106 25.91 9.04 -2.40
C LEU A 106 26.63 8.88 -1.05
N LEU A 107 27.81 8.26 -0.99
CA LEU A 107 28.63 8.14 0.23
C LEU A 107 29.90 9.01 0.21
N GLY A 108 30.05 9.90 -0.78
CA GLY A 108 31.27 10.68 -1.02
C GLY A 108 31.13 12.20 -0.93
N ARG A 109 30.09 12.73 -0.26
CA ARG A 109 29.99 14.16 0.07
C ARG A 109 29.59 14.34 1.53
N GLY A 110 30.59 14.18 2.39
CA GLY A 110 30.65 14.60 3.79
C GLY A 110 32.09 14.93 4.11
#